data_AF-A0A1G1V5U4-F1
#
_entry.id   AF-A0A1G1V5U4-F1
#
_cell.length_a   1.000
_cell.length_b   1.000
_cell.length_c   1.000
_cell.angle_alpha   90.00
_cell.angle_beta   90.00
_cell.angle_gamma   90.00
#
_symmetry.space_group_name_H-M   'P 1'
#
loop_
_entity.id
_entity.type
_entity.pdbx_description
1 polymer ?
#
loop_
_entity_poly.entity_id
_entity_poly.type
_entity_poly.pdbx_seq_one_letter_code
_entity_poly.pdbx_strand_id
1 'polypeptide(L)'
;KLANQKVIRIYQDGDKLAVKITKKGRTKLLKYNLEDIEIPKPDEWDRKWRIIVYDIPKEKKNASDSLRNTLKHLGLFKLQKSVYLYPYPCSDIMEFLREIYDIDEDVTYLTMGNLENEDLYKGYFGLK
;
A
#
# COMPACT_ATOMS: atom_id res chain seq x y z
N LYS A 1 13.96 -14.03 21.97
CA LYS A 1 13.80 -12.61 21.56
C LYS A 1 12.40 -12.27 21.01
N LEU A 2 11.73 -13.11 20.20
CA LEU A 2 10.40 -12.81 19.61
C LEU A 2 9.21 -12.91 20.60
N ALA A 3 9.18 -13.91 21.49
CA ALA A 3 8.10 -14.04 22.50
C ALA A 3 8.03 -12.82 23.46
N ASN A 4 9.17 -12.29 23.89
CA ASN A 4 9.25 -11.09 24.74
C ASN A 4 8.70 -9.80 24.09
N GLN A 5 8.57 -9.77 22.76
CA GLN A 5 8.00 -8.62 22.04
C GLN A 5 6.47 -8.72 21.83
N LYS A 6 5.84 -9.82 22.28
CA LYS A 6 4.42 -10.17 22.07
C LYS A 6 4.02 -10.30 20.59
N VAL A 7 4.96 -10.64 19.71
CA VAL A 7 4.70 -10.82 18.26
C VAL A 7 4.24 -12.24 17.90
N ILE A 8 4.51 -13.20 18.77
CA ILE A 8 4.00 -14.57 18.65
C ILE A 8 3.35 -14.96 19.96
N ARG A 9 2.30 -15.78 19.88
CA ARG A 9 1.71 -16.52 21.01
C ARG A 9 2.05 -17.98 20.81
N ILE A 10 2.56 -18.59 21.86
CA ILE A 10 2.83 -20.02 21.93
C ILE A 10 1.71 -20.64 22.75
N TYR A 11 1.09 -21.70 22.26
CA TYR A 11 0.09 -22.47 22.98
C TYR A 11 0.31 -23.96 22.72
N GLN A 12 -0.23 -24.77 23.61
CA GLN A 12 -0.09 -26.22 23.56
C GLN A 12 -1.33 -26.82 22.91
N ASP A 13 -1.11 -27.64 21.88
CA ASP A 13 -2.11 -28.35 21.11
C ASP A 13 -1.84 -29.85 21.25
N GLY A 14 -2.40 -30.46 22.31
CA GLY A 14 -2.05 -31.80 22.76
C GLY A 14 -0.58 -31.91 23.17
N ASP A 15 0.15 -32.86 22.57
CA ASP A 15 1.59 -33.06 22.80
C ASP A 15 2.48 -32.12 21.95
N LYS A 16 1.88 -31.21 21.18
CA LYS A 16 2.61 -30.31 20.26
C LYS A 16 2.57 -28.87 20.74
N LEU A 17 3.68 -28.16 20.53
CA LEU A 17 3.76 -26.71 20.68
C LEU A 17 3.33 -26.04 19.37
N ALA A 18 2.26 -25.26 19.40
CA ALA A 18 1.78 -24.46 18.29
C ALA A 18 2.17 -22.98 18.49
N VAL A 19 2.56 -22.32 17.39
CA VAL A 19 2.95 -20.91 17.38
C VAL A 19 2.01 -20.15 16.45
N LYS A 20 1.31 -19.15 16.98
CA LYS A 20 0.46 -18.24 16.19
C LYS A 20 1.00 -16.83 16.27
N ILE A 21 1.20 -16.22 15.12
CA ILE A 21 1.54 -14.80 15.05
C ILE A 21 0.38 -13.98 15.62
N THR A 22 0.68 -13.05 16.53
CA THR A 22 -0.33 -12.15 17.08
C THR A 22 -0.68 -11.06 16.07
N LYS A 23 -1.79 -10.34 16.26
CA LYS A 23 -2.10 -9.14 15.45
C LYS A 23 -0.91 -8.17 15.42
N LYS A 24 -0.27 -7.94 16.58
CA LYS A 24 0.94 -7.14 16.72
C LYS A 24 2.14 -7.71 15.93
N GLY A 25 2.31 -9.03 15.91
CA GLY A 25 3.35 -9.69 15.12
C GLY A 25 3.10 -9.63 13.62
N ARG A 26 1.85 -9.80 13.18
CA ARG A 26 1.44 -9.58 11.80
C ARG A 26 1.73 -8.14 11.41
N THR A 27 1.22 -7.16 12.16
CA THR A 27 1.51 -5.74 11.91
C THR A 27 3.01 -5.42 11.92
N LYS A 28 3.81 -6.03 12.81
CA LYS A 28 5.26 -5.80 12.84
C LYS A 28 5.97 -6.41 11.62
N LEU A 29 5.65 -7.66 11.27
CA LEU A 29 6.17 -8.30 10.05
C LEU A 29 5.77 -7.51 8.80
N LEU A 30 4.50 -7.08 8.74
CA LEU A 30 3.98 -6.28 7.64
C LEU A 30 4.59 -4.89 7.59
N LYS A 31 4.91 -4.26 8.73
CA LYS A 31 5.64 -2.99 8.77
C LYS A 31 7.07 -3.11 8.26
N TYR A 32 7.79 -4.19 8.62
CA TYR A 32 9.10 -4.46 8.03
C TYR A 32 9.00 -4.65 6.52
N ASN A 33 7.99 -5.39 6.06
CA ASN A 33 7.76 -5.52 4.63
C ASN A 33 7.46 -4.16 3.97
N LEU A 34 6.59 -3.32 4.56
CA LEU A 34 6.18 -2.01 4.02
C LEU A 34 7.32 -1.02 3.78
N GLU A 35 8.36 -1.03 4.63
CA GLU A 35 9.55 -0.18 4.43
C GLU A 35 10.41 -0.64 3.24
N ASP A 36 10.30 -1.91 2.86
CA ASP A 36 11.01 -2.52 1.73
C ASP A 36 10.09 -2.70 0.50
N ILE A 37 8.83 -2.23 0.54
CA ILE A 37 7.94 -2.34 -0.63
C ILE A 37 8.38 -1.33 -1.67
N GLU A 38 8.63 -1.85 -2.86
CA GLU A 38 8.79 -1.08 -4.06
C GLU A 38 7.73 -1.50 -5.07
N ILE A 39 7.28 -0.54 -5.88
CA ILE A 39 6.47 -0.87 -7.05
C ILE A 39 7.45 -1.22 -8.18
N PRO A 40 7.34 -2.43 -8.76
CA PRO A 40 8.15 -2.79 -9.93
C PRO A 40 7.95 -1.76 -11.04
N LYS A 41 9.04 -1.17 -11.50
CA LYS A 41 9.03 -0.23 -12.63
C LYS A 41 9.43 -1.03 -13.88
N PRO A 42 8.49 -1.33 -14.79
CA PRO A 42 8.84 -1.96 -16.06
C PRO A 42 9.75 -1.04 -16.88
N ASP A 43 10.58 -1.64 -17.73
CA ASP A 43 11.48 -0.89 -18.63
C ASP A 43 10.70 0.02 -19.60
N GLU A 44 9.49 -0.40 -19.98
CA GLU A 44 8.60 0.34 -20.86
C GLU A 44 7.30 0.72 -20.14
N TRP A 45 6.92 1.98 -20.28
CA TRP A 45 5.63 2.47 -19.79
C TRP A 45 4.49 2.01 -20.71
N ASP A 46 3.45 1.43 -20.13
CA ASP A 46 2.29 0.89 -20.86
C ASP A 46 1.31 1.95 -21.37
N ARG A 47 1.70 3.23 -21.29
CA ARG A 47 0.90 4.40 -21.69
C ARG A 47 -0.43 4.50 -20.96
N LYS A 48 -0.51 3.97 -19.74
CA LYS A 48 -1.69 4.08 -18.89
C LYS A 48 -1.32 4.70 -17.55
N TRP A 49 -2.22 5.54 -17.05
CA TRP A 49 -2.13 6.12 -15.73
C TRP A 49 -2.90 5.29 -14.73
N ARG A 50 -2.33 5.19 -13.53
CA ARG A 50 -2.93 4.55 -12.36
C ARG A 50 -3.34 5.64 -11.40
N ILE A 51 -4.64 5.71 -11.12
CA ILE A 51 -5.18 6.68 -10.19
C ILE A 51 -5.72 5.92 -8.98
N ILE A 52 -5.26 6.33 -7.81
CA ILE A 52 -5.72 5.81 -6.53
C ILE A 52 -6.57 6.92 -5.92
N VAL A 53 -7.86 6.64 -5.74
CA VAL A 53 -8.80 7.51 -5.05
C VAL A 53 -9.22 6.83 -3.77
N TYR A 54 -9.33 7.56 -2.66
CA TYR A 54 -9.87 6.99 -1.44
C TYR A 54 -10.81 7.95 -0.71
N ASP A 55 -11.78 7.37 0.01
CA ASP A 55 -12.64 8.09 0.94
C ASP A 55 -12.76 7.28 2.24
N ILE A 56 -11.76 7.44 3.10
CA ILE A 56 -11.64 6.66 4.34
C ILE A 56 -12.35 7.42 5.47
N PRO A 57 -13.29 6.77 6.19
CA PRO A 57 -14.01 7.38 7.31
C PRO A 57 -13.08 7.97 8.38
N LYS A 58 -13.52 9.04 9.05
CA LYS A 58 -12.70 9.75 10.06
C LYS A 58 -12.31 8.86 11.24
N GLU A 59 -13.14 7.87 11.54
CA GLU A 59 -12.94 6.85 12.57
C GLU A 59 -11.69 6.01 12.25
N LYS A 60 -11.37 5.85 10.96
CA LYS A 60 -10.18 5.16 10.45
C LYS A 60 -9.04 6.14 10.09
N LYS A 61 -8.96 7.31 10.74
CA LYS A 61 -7.92 8.34 10.45
C LYS A 61 -6.49 7.78 10.42
N ASN A 62 -6.15 6.89 11.35
CA ASN A 62 -4.81 6.27 11.40
C ASN A 62 -4.52 5.44 10.15
N ALA A 63 -5.52 4.76 9.58
CA ALA A 63 -5.37 4.03 8.32
C ALA A 63 -5.19 5.00 7.15
N SER A 64 -5.98 6.08 7.10
CA SER A 64 -5.84 7.13 6.08
C SER A 64 -4.46 7.79 6.09
N ASP A 65 -3.96 8.15 7.27
CA ASP A 65 -2.63 8.75 7.41
C ASP A 65 -1.51 7.75 7.08
N SER A 66 -1.69 6.47 7.43
CA SER A 66 -0.75 5.40 7.07
C SER A 66 -0.71 5.20 5.55
N LEU A 67 -1.86 5.05 4.89
CA LEU A 67 -1.96 4.92 3.44
C LEU A 67 -1.27 6.11 2.74
N ARG A 68 -1.58 7.33 3.16
CA ARG A 68 -0.97 8.55 2.61
C ARG A 68 0.56 8.51 2.67
N ASN A 69 1.11 8.12 3.82
CA ASN A 69 2.55 8.05 4.01
C ASN A 69 3.17 6.98 3.11
N THR A 70 2.52 5.82 2.98
CA THR A 70 2.98 4.72 2.13
C THR A 70 2.94 5.09 0.65
N LEU A 71 1.83 5.66 0.15
CA LEU A 71 1.74 6.09 -1.26
C LEU A 71 2.81 7.13 -1.61
N LYS A 72 3.09 8.05 -0.68
CA LYS A 72 4.18 9.02 -0.84
C LYS A 72 5.55 8.34 -0.87
N HIS A 73 5.78 7.38 0.02
CA HIS A 73 7.03 6.61 0.07
C HIS A 73 7.28 5.81 -1.21
N LEU A 74 6.23 5.21 -1.78
CA LEU A 74 6.26 4.48 -3.06
C LEU A 74 6.43 5.39 -4.29
N GLY A 75 6.51 6.71 -4.08
CA GLY A 75 6.76 7.68 -5.15
C GLY A 75 5.52 8.01 -5.99
N LEU A 76 4.30 7.77 -5.48
CA LEU A 76 3.10 8.23 -6.16
C LEU A 76 2.98 9.76 -6.06
N PHE A 77 2.57 10.38 -7.16
CA PHE A 77 2.32 11.80 -7.22
C PHE A 77 0.98 12.12 -6.56
N LYS A 78 0.97 13.06 -5.62
CA LYS A 78 -0.27 13.51 -4.96
C LYS A 78 -0.98 14.54 -5.83
N LEU A 79 -2.00 14.09 -6.57
CA LEU A 79 -2.81 14.96 -7.43
C LEU A 79 -3.78 15.84 -6.62
N GLN A 80 -4.42 15.27 -5.61
CA GLN A 80 -5.28 15.99 -4.66
C GLN A 80 -5.19 15.36 -3.25
N LYS A 81 -6.00 15.86 -2.29
CA LYS A 81 -5.97 15.38 -0.90
C LYS A 81 -6.13 13.87 -0.76
N SER A 82 -6.98 13.26 -1.58
CA SER A 82 -7.28 11.82 -1.59
C SER A 82 -7.17 11.20 -2.97
N VAL A 83 -6.34 11.80 -3.84
CA VAL A 83 -6.13 11.33 -5.22
C VAL A 83 -4.63 11.27 -5.48
N TYR A 84 -4.14 10.10 -5.89
CA TYR A 84 -2.75 9.85 -6.23
C TYR A 84 -2.64 9.30 -7.64
N LEU A 85 -1.55 9.65 -8.31
CA LEU A 85 -1.24 9.30 -9.69
C LEU A 85 0.06 8.51 -9.76
N TYR A 86 0.10 7.51 -10.63
CA TYR A 86 1.29 6.72 -10.92
C TYR A 86 1.28 6.23 -12.37
N PRO A 87 2.43 6.07 -13.03
CA PRO A 87 2.45 5.58 -14.41
C PRO A 87 2.50 4.05 -14.53
N TYR A 88 2.99 3.32 -13.52
CA TYR A 88 3.23 1.88 -13.64
C TYR A 88 2.13 1.04 -12.98
N PRO A 89 1.87 -0.19 -13.46
CA PRO A 89 0.96 -1.12 -12.80
C PRO A 89 1.34 -1.33 -11.32
N CYS A 90 0.35 -1.26 -10.44
CA CYS A 90 0.55 -1.41 -8.99
C CYS A 90 -0.69 -1.98 -8.28
N SER A 91 -1.55 -2.69 -9.01
CA SER A 91 -2.78 -3.30 -8.47
C SER A 91 -2.50 -4.18 -7.27
N ASP A 92 -1.48 -5.02 -7.35
CA ASP A 92 -1.16 -6.02 -6.34
C ASP A 92 -0.68 -5.35 -5.04
N ILE A 93 0.09 -4.27 -5.18
CA ILE A 93 0.46 -3.43 -4.05
C ILE A 93 -0.79 -2.76 -3.46
N MET A 94 -1.71 -2.27 -4.29
CA MET A 94 -2.94 -1.64 -3.77
C MET A 94 -3.84 -2.65 -3.04
N GLU A 95 -3.97 -3.87 -3.55
CA GLU A 95 -4.68 -4.97 -2.87
C GLU A 95 -4.05 -5.27 -1.51
N PHE A 96 -2.73 -5.42 -1.48
CA PHE A 96 -1.98 -5.64 -0.24
C PHE A 96 -2.16 -4.49 0.77
N LEU A 97 -2.10 -3.23 0.32
CA LEU A 97 -2.30 -2.08 1.21
C LEU A 97 -3.73 -2.01 1.76
N ARG A 98 -4.73 -2.39 0.96
CA ARG A 98 -6.14 -2.44 1.40
C ARG A 98 -6.33 -3.45 2.53
N GLU A 99 -5.80 -4.65 2.37
CA GLU A 99 -5.89 -5.71 3.38
C GLU A 99 -5.20 -5.29 4.69
N ILE A 100 -4.01 -4.71 4.61
CA ILE A 100 -3.24 -4.33 5.81
C ILE A 100 -3.91 -3.23 6.60
N TYR A 101 -4.45 -2.24 5.90
CA TYR A 101 -5.07 -1.08 6.53
C TYR A 101 -6.56 -1.26 6.82
N ASP A 102 -7.17 -2.36 6.39
CA ASP A 102 -8.59 -2.68 6.58
C ASP A 102 -9.48 -1.61 5.91
N ILE A 103 -9.20 -1.33 4.64
CA ILE A 103 -9.78 -0.24 3.83
C ILE A 103 -10.20 -0.68 2.41
N ASP A 104 -10.53 -1.96 2.22
CA ASP A 104 -10.87 -2.54 0.91
C ASP A 104 -11.95 -1.77 0.15
N GLU A 105 -13.03 -1.39 0.85
CA GLU A 105 -14.17 -0.65 0.28
C GLU A 105 -13.91 0.86 0.15
N ASP A 106 -12.88 1.36 0.84
CA ASP A 106 -12.61 2.80 0.95
C ASP A 106 -11.62 3.29 -0.13
N VAL A 107 -11.04 2.39 -0.94
CA VAL A 107 -10.01 2.70 -1.95
C VAL A 107 -10.44 2.20 -3.33
N THR A 108 -10.38 3.08 -4.32
CA THR A 108 -10.63 2.78 -5.74
C THR A 108 -9.34 2.89 -6.54
N TYR A 109 -9.11 1.91 -7.42
CA TYR A 109 -7.97 1.88 -8.35
C TYR A 109 -8.50 2.01 -9.78
N LEU A 110 -8.05 3.04 -10.48
CA LEU A 110 -8.47 3.33 -11.85
C LEU A 110 -7.27 3.18 -12.78
N THR A 111 -7.52 2.63 -13.95
CA THR A 111 -6.56 2.61 -15.06
C THR A 111 -7.12 3.44 -16.20
N MET A 112 -6.37 4.44 -16.65
CA MET A 112 -6.82 5.39 -17.68
C MET A 112 -5.78 5.51 -18.78
N GLY A 113 -6.23 5.61 -20.04
CA GLY A 113 -5.35 5.85 -21.19
C GLY A 113 -5.00 7.31 -21.42
N ASN A 114 -5.87 8.24 -21.00
CA ASN A 114 -5.69 9.67 -21.20
C ASN A 114 -5.84 10.40 -19.87
N LEU A 115 -5.01 11.42 -19.65
CA LEU A 115 -5.06 12.31 -18.49
C LEU A 115 -4.85 13.74 -18.95
N GLU A 116 -5.62 14.69 -18.39
CA GLU A 116 -5.39 16.12 -18.67
C GLU A 116 -4.00 16.54 -18.17
N ASN A 117 -3.31 17.45 -18.88
CA ASN A 117 -1.96 17.91 -18.53
C ASN A 117 -0.92 16.76 -18.44
N GLU A 118 -1.08 15.70 -19.24
CA GLU A 118 -0.22 14.51 -19.23
C GLU A 118 1.28 14.83 -19.30
N ASP A 119 1.68 15.79 -20.13
CA ASP A 119 3.10 16.15 -20.33
C ASP A 119 3.78 16.62 -19.04
N LEU A 120 3.05 17.31 -18.17
CA LEU A 120 3.55 17.72 -16.85
C LEU A 120 3.89 16.49 -15.99
N TYR A 121 3.00 15.51 -15.98
CA TYR A 121 3.16 14.30 -15.17
C TYR A 121 4.21 13.36 -15.77
N LYS A 122 4.28 13.25 -17.10
CA LYS A 122 5.39 12.57 -17.79
C LYS A 122 6.73 13.16 -17.38
N GLY A 123 6.85 14.49 -17.37
CA GLY A 123 8.04 15.20 -16.90
C GLY A 123 8.38 14.87 -15.43
N TYR A 124 7.38 14.84 -14.54
CA TYR A 124 7.58 14.46 -13.14
C TYR A 124 8.12 13.03 -12.96
N PHE A 125 7.60 12.08 -13.75
CA PHE A 125 8.00 10.66 -13.67
C PHE A 125 9.19 10.29 -14.57
N GLY A 126 9.72 11.22 -15.35
CA GLY A 126 10.82 10.98 -16.29
C GLY A 126 10.42 10.12 -17.49
N LEU A 127 9.15 10.14 -17.88
CA LEU A 127 8.64 9.42 -19.05
C LEU A 127 8.91 10.23 -20.33
N LYS A 128 9.13 9.50 -21.43
CA LYS A 128 9.29 10.06 -22.78
C LYS A 128 7.95 10.15 -23.50
#